data_AF-A0A1D2M128-F1
#
_entry.id   AF-A0A1D2M128-F1
#
_cell.length_a   1.000
_cell.length_b   1.000
_cell.length_c   1.000
_cell.angle_alpha   90.00
_cell.angle_beta   90.00
_cell.angle_gamma   90.00
#
_symmetry.space_group_name_H-M   'P 1'
#
loop_
_entity.id
_entity.type
_entity.pdbx_description
1 polymer ?
#
loop_
_entity_poly.entity_id
_entity_poly.type
_entity_poly.pdbx_seq_one_letter_code
_entity_poly.pdbx_strand_id
1 'polypeptide(L)'
;RSNIYGENFIPKMLDELKVSGSIEERKRFIDEFNTANRWKKRGLSIVPMRYPLDYLGSTKYPAYVCIYNRDGTVAVSTGGIEVGQGLNTKVAQAVAFELGVPIEKVKVKPSNNLVSPNTDSTGGSVSSELCVFGALMCCKTLNERMKPIKDKSKGAKWEKIVKLCNKAGIHLAATYMPGPQDKLNSYDIWVVNATEVEIDCLTGESKVIHETLCSFGFILLAFPKKFWEKSEPRNRCGAGLWTTEKLVYSNDPPGLLTYNTWQYKPPLPKDIPEDLRVTLLKDAPNPLGILRSKATGEPPLCSSVCVLFALKNAIFAARKEAGNAEWFRLVQDSSEEQSRITATKGIPIGHLNVRDILAASKKDDIASLIQNVPFHIFGISETWLYEKVTDEEVSIPGYHLIRSDRQSVKTLKNRGGGVALYIRNDYTTTIVTKKVPPPIDLLHVSITKALLPTITSLYYTNSQNCNKKSC
;
A
#
# COMPACT_ATOMS: atom_id res chain seq x y z
N ARG A 1 31.96 -3.63 11.29
CA ARG A 1 31.64 -3.39 12.72
C ARG A 1 30.36 -2.57 12.75
N SER A 2 29.19 -3.20 12.91
CA SER A 2 27.91 -2.51 12.89
C SER A 2 27.72 -1.71 14.19
N ASN A 3 27.39 -0.42 14.08
CA ASN A 3 27.08 0.51 15.17
C ASN A 3 25.76 0.17 15.88
N ILE A 4 25.60 -1.08 16.32
CA ILE A 4 24.42 -1.56 17.04
C ILE A 4 24.83 -1.72 18.49
N TYR A 5 24.34 -0.84 19.35
CA TYR A 5 24.50 -0.96 20.80
C TYR A 5 23.33 -1.80 21.35
N GLY A 6 23.62 -2.91 22.03
CA GLY A 6 22.61 -3.81 22.61
C GLY A 6 22.39 -5.13 21.83
N GLU A 7 21.38 -5.91 22.25
CA GLU A 7 21.06 -7.21 21.64
C GLU A 7 20.41 -7.00 20.25
N ASN A 8 21.05 -7.53 19.22
CA ASN A 8 20.56 -7.49 17.84
C ASN A 8 19.68 -8.71 17.54
N PHE A 9 18.38 -8.48 17.36
CA PHE A 9 17.42 -9.55 17.09
C PHE A 9 17.22 -9.88 15.62
N ILE A 10 17.80 -9.08 14.70
CA ILE A 10 17.64 -9.28 13.26
C ILE A 10 18.00 -10.70 12.80
N PRO A 11 19.10 -11.35 13.26
CA PRO A 11 19.41 -12.73 12.84
C PRO A 11 18.29 -13.72 13.20
N LYS A 12 17.82 -13.72 14.46
CA LYS A 12 16.73 -14.60 14.92
C LYS A 12 15.42 -14.32 14.16
N MET A 13 15.11 -13.05 13.92
CA MET A 13 13.92 -12.65 13.18
C MET A 13 13.99 -13.03 11.70
N LEU A 14 15.18 -12.97 11.09
CA LEU A 14 15.39 -13.45 9.73
C LEU A 14 15.17 -14.96 9.62
N ASP A 15 15.63 -15.74 10.59
CA ASP A 15 15.43 -17.19 10.61
C ASP A 15 13.94 -17.54 10.76
N GLU A 16 13.24 -16.90 11.69
CA GLU A 16 11.78 -17.06 11.86
C GLU A 16 11.01 -16.63 10.61
N LEU A 17 11.40 -15.51 9.98
CA LEU A 17 10.77 -15.01 8.76
C LEU A 17 11.01 -15.94 7.57
N LYS A 18 12.20 -16.53 7.44
CA LYS A 18 12.50 -17.50 6.37
C LYS A 18 11.59 -18.71 6.43
N VAL A 19 11.34 -19.21 7.64
CA VAL A 19 10.47 -20.37 7.88
C VAL A 19 9.00 -19.97 7.70
N SER A 20 8.52 -18.95 8.42
CA SER A 20 7.11 -18.54 8.40
C SER A 20 6.62 -18.03 7.04
N GLY A 21 7.52 -17.44 6.24
CA GLY A 21 7.23 -16.95 4.88
C GLY A 21 7.57 -17.92 3.74
N SER A 22 8.08 -19.12 4.02
CA SER A 22 8.56 -20.07 3.00
C SER A 22 9.53 -19.44 1.98
N ILE A 23 10.46 -18.60 2.48
CA ILE A 23 11.26 -17.70 1.64
C ILE A 23 12.10 -18.43 0.60
N GLU A 24 12.70 -19.56 0.97
CA GLU A 24 13.57 -20.31 0.05
C GLU A 24 12.77 -21.04 -1.05
N GLU A 25 11.56 -21.50 -0.75
CA GLU A 25 10.64 -22.05 -1.76
C GLU A 25 10.18 -20.97 -2.74
N ARG A 26 9.82 -19.79 -2.22
CA ARG A 26 9.40 -18.65 -3.03
C ARG A 26 10.50 -18.17 -3.97
N LYS A 27 11.75 -18.08 -3.51
CA LYS A 27 12.89 -17.73 -4.39
C LYS A 27 13.00 -18.68 -5.57
N ARG A 28 12.96 -20.01 -5.33
CA ARG A 28 13.01 -21.01 -6.40
C ARG A 28 11.85 -20.85 -7.37
N PHE A 29 10.64 -20.70 -6.86
CA PHE A 29 9.46 -20.48 -7.69
C PHE A 29 9.57 -19.20 -8.53
N ILE A 30 10.09 -18.10 -7.97
CA ILE A 30 10.29 -16.84 -8.69
C ILE A 30 11.28 -17.01 -9.83
N ASP A 31 12.38 -17.74 -9.63
CA ASP A 31 13.34 -18.01 -10.68
C ASP A 31 12.70 -18.82 -11.83
N GLU A 32 11.98 -19.89 -11.51
CA GLU A 32 11.22 -20.70 -12.48
C GLU A 32 10.17 -19.87 -13.22
N PHE A 33 9.38 -19.08 -12.49
CA PHE A 33 8.36 -18.20 -13.05
C PHE A 33 8.98 -17.17 -13.99
N ASN A 34 10.09 -16.54 -13.59
CA ASN A 34 10.78 -15.54 -14.40
C ASN A 34 11.41 -16.15 -15.65
N THR A 35 11.87 -17.40 -15.61
CA THR A 35 12.34 -18.09 -16.83
C THR A 35 11.19 -18.46 -17.76
N ALA A 36 10.03 -18.85 -17.21
CA ALA A 36 8.88 -19.27 -18.01
C ALA A 36 8.05 -18.10 -18.59
N ASN A 37 8.16 -16.89 -18.03
CA ASN A 37 7.31 -15.75 -18.40
C ASN A 37 8.11 -14.55 -18.87
N ARG A 38 8.01 -14.19 -20.16
CA ARG A 38 8.69 -13.01 -20.72
C ARG A 38 8.09 -11.68 -20.24
N TRP A 39 6.76 -11.59 -20.23
CA TRP A 39 6.02 -10.34 -20.03
C TRP A 39 5.50 -10.12 -18.61
N LYS A 40 5.67 -11.12 -17.74
CA LYS A 40 5.36 -11.01 -16.32
C LYS A 40 6.57 -11.44 -15.54
N LYS A 41 6.99 -10.62 -14.57
CA LYS A 41 8.11 -10.95 -13.69
C LYS A 41 7.70 -10.86 -12.24
N ARG A 42 8.32 -11.70 -11.41
CA ARG A 42 8.24 -11.63 -9.97
C ARG A 42 9.55 -11.20 -9.36
N GLY A 43 9.45 -10.55 -8.21
CA GLY A 43 10.60 -10.11 -7.43
C GLY A 43 10.30 -10.26 -5.96
N LEU A 44 11.32 -10.65 -5.20
CA LEU A 44 11.27 -10.78 -3.74
C LEU A 44 12.34 -9.87 -3.15
N SER A 45 12.03 -9.21 -2.05
CA SER A 45 13.01 -8.50 -1.23
C SER A 45 12.82 -8.84 0.25
N ILE A 46 13.88 -8.67 1.03
CA ILE A 46 13.87 -8.77 2.49
C ILE A 46 14.58 -7.56 3.05
N VAL A 47 13.91 -6.80 3.91
CA VAL A 47 14.42 -5.58 4.51
C VAL A 47 14.43 -5.70 6.04
N PRO A 48 15.61 -5.72 6.68
CA PRO A 48 15.72 -5.50 8.12
C PRO A 48 15.58 -4.01 8.44
N MET A 49 14.92 -3.69 9.55
CA MET A 49 14.64 -2.33 9.97
C MET A 49 14.87 -2.18 11.48
N ARG A 50 15.57 -1.10 11.84
CA ARG A 50 15.78 -0.63 13.22
C ARG A 50 15.12 0.71 13.39
N TYR A 51 14.17 0.79 14.31
CA TYR A 51 13.51 2.02 14.70
C TYR A 51 13.89 2.36 16.15
N PRO A 52 14.79 3.33 16.39
CA PRO A 52 15.10 3.78 17.73
C PRO A 52 13.91 4.56 18.30
N LEU A 53 13.27 4.04 19.34
CA LEU A 53 12.22 4.75 20.05
C LEU A 53 12.83 5.49 21.23
N ASP A 54 12.67 6.80 21.22
CA ASP A 54 13.02 7.66 22.34
C ASP A 54 11.78 8.36 22.89
N TYR A 55 11.69 8.50 24.22
CA TYR A 55 10.59 9.19 24.90
C TYR A 55 10.69 10.72 24.81
N LEU A 56 11.55 11.22 23.91
CA LEU A 56 11.80 12.62 23.56
C LEU A 56 12.11 13.53 24.76
N GLY A 57 12.61 12.95 25.86
CA GLY A 57 13.12 13.64 27.07
C GLY A 57 12.11 14.47 27.88
N SER A 58 11.06 15.00 27.24
CA SER A 58 10.14 15.98 27.81
C SER A 58 8.68 15.77 27.43
N THR A 59 8.32 14.68 26.73
CA THR A 59 6.94 14.43 26.32
C THR A 59 6.04 14.14 27.52
N LYS A 60 4.95 14.90 27.65
CA LYS A 60 4.03 14.87 28.78
C LYS A 60 2.64 14.45 28.33
N TYR A 61 2.10 13.46 29.04
CA TYR A 61 0.68 13.09 28.95
C TYR A 61 0.12 12.95 30.36
N PRO A 62 -0.42 14.01 30.96
CA PRO A 62 -1.07 13.93 32.25
C PRO A 62 -2.17 12.88 32.24
N ALA A 63 -2.32 12.19 33.37
CA ALA A 63 -3.34 11.19 33.61
C ALA A 63 -4.09 11.55 34.89
N TYR A 64 -5.37 11.24 34.91
CA TYR A 64 -6.25 11.37 36.06
C TYR A 64 -7.04 10.09 36.23
N VAL A 65 -7.02 9.52 37.43
CA VAL A 65 -7.81 8.34 37.78
C VAL A 65 -8.60 8.64 39.04
N CYS A 66 -9.90 8.34 39.04
CA CYS A 66 -10.73 8.41 40.23
C CYS A 66 -11.62 7.17 40.37
N ILE A 67 -11.96 6.84 41.62
CA ILE A 67 -12.78 5.68 41.98
C ILE A 67 -14.04 6.19 42.69
N TYR A 68 -15.21 5.86 42.15
CA TYR A 68 -16.49 6.25 42.72
C TYR A 68 -16.86 5.34 43.90
N ASN A 69 -17.20 5.95 45.04
CA ASN A 69 -17.36 5.24 46.31
C ASN A 69 -18.56 4.29 46.37
N ARG A 70 -19.65 4.57 45.64
CA ARG A 70 -20.91 3.81 45.78
C ARG A 70 -20.86 2.46 45.06
N ASP A 71 -20.30 2.42 43.86
CA ASP A 71 -20.31 1.26 42.96
C ASP A 71 -18.89 0.76 42.59
N GLY A 72 -17.85 1.47 43.03
CA GLY A 72 -16.45 1.14 42.75
C GLY A 72 -16.08 1.32 41.28
N THR A 73 -16.88 2.01 40.47
CA THR A 73 -16.49 2.30 39.08
C THR A 73 -15.27 3.21 39.06
N VAL A 74 -14.42 3.03 38.06
CA VAL A 74 -13.16 3.77 37.89
C VAL A 74 -13.27 4.62 36.65
N ALA A 75 -13.09 5.93 36.77
CA ALA A 75 -12.93 6.81 35.63
C ALA A 75 -11.45 7.13 35.42
N VAL A 76 -11.00 7.08 34.17
CA VAL A 76 -9.64 7.46 33.77
C VAL A 76 -9.69 8.42 32.59
N SER A 77 -8.88 9.47 32.62
CA SER A 77 -8.64 10.38 31.49
C SER A 77 -7.13 10.60 31.36
N THR A 78 -6.65 10.71 30.12
CA THR A 78 -5.24 10.96 29.81
C THR A 78 -5.14 12.03 28.74
N GLY A 79 -3.99 12.72 28.68
CA GLY A 79 -3.75 13.76 27.67
C GLY A 79 -3.72 13.27 26.23
N GLY A 80 -3.41 11.99 26.00
CA GLY A 80 -3.37 11.39 24.67
C GLY A 80 -4.74 11.33 23.98
N ILE A 81 -4.72 11.45 22.65
CA ILE A 81 -5.91 11.46 21.80
C ILE A 81 -6.08 10.12 21.08
N GLU A 82 -7.27 9.55 21.14
CA GLU A 82 -7.63 8.35 20.38
C GLU A 82 -7.90 8.73 18.92
N VAL A 83 -7.07 8.21 18.01
CA VAL A 83 -7.16 8.39 16.55
C VAL A 83 -7.24 7.04 15.83
N GLY A 84 -7.66 5.97 16.54
CA GLY A 84 -7.81 4.62 16.01
C GLY A 84 -6.65 3.67 16.35
N GLN A 85 -5.62 4.16 17.03
CA GLN A 85 -4.47 3.37 17.49
C GLN A 85 -4.79 2.50 18.72
N GLY A 86 -5.96 2.66 19.32
CA GLY A 86 -6.44 1.91 20.48
C GLY A 86 -5.74 2.34 21.78
N LEU A 87 -5.43 3.62 21.92
CA LEU A 87 -4.84 4.20 23.13
C LEU A 87 -5.76 4.01 24.34
N ASN A 88 -7.04 4.36 24.20
CA ASN A 88 -8.01 4.28 25.29
C ASN A 88 -8.19 2.85 25.78
N THR A 89 -8.18 1.89 24.86
CA THR A 89 -8.28 0.46 25.20
C THR A 89 -7.07 0.01 26.04
N LYS A 90 -5.85 0.39 25.65
CA LYS A 90 -4.63 0.07 26.41
C LYS A 90 -4.66 0.67 27.82
N VAL A 91 -5.08 1.93 27.94
CA VAL A 91 -5.24 2.60 29.24
C VAL A 91 -6.24 1.86 30.13
N ALA A 92 -7.41 1.49 29.59
CA ALA A 92 -8.43 0.76 30.35
C ALA A 92 -7.90 -0.58 30.88
N GLN A 93 -7.20 -1.34 30.03
CA GLN A 93 -6.59 -2.62 30.40
C GLN A 93 -5.52 -2.46 31.49
N ALA A 94 -4.65 -1.45 31.37
CA ALA A 94 -3.61 -1.18 32.34
C ALA A 94 -4.18 -0.78 33.71
N VAL A 95 -5.20 0.09 33.72
CA VAL A 95 -5.91 0.48 34.95
C VAL A 95 -6.61 -0.70 35.60
N ALA A 96 -7.30 -1.53 34.82
CA ALA A 96 -7.98 -2.72 35.31
C ALA A 96 -6.99 -3.71 35.94
N PHE A 97 -5.86 -3.94 35.26
CA PHE A 97 -4.77 -4.78 35.72
C PHE A 97 -4.17 -4.28 37.05
N GLU A 98 -3.79 -3.01 37.12
CA GLU A 98 -3.12 -2.44 38.28
C GLU A 98 -4.04 -2.33 39.50
N LEU A 99 -5.32 -2.03 39.32
CA LEU A 99 -6.28 -1.97 40.42
C LEU A 99 -6.83 -3.35 40.83
N GLY A 100 -6.63 -4.38 40.00
CA GLY A 100 -7.14 -5.74 40.23
C GLY A 100 -8.66 -5.82 40.10
N VAL A 101 -9.23 -5.13 39.10
CA VAL A 101 -10.69 -5.06 38.87
C VAL A 101 -11.05 -5.52 37.46
N PRO A 102 -12.29 -5.99 37.22
CA PRO A 102 -12.76 -6.26 35.85
C PRO A 102 -12.72 -5.00 34.98
N ILE A 103 -12.39 -5.14 33.70
CA ILE A 103 -12.26 -4.01 32.76
C ILE A 103 -13.59 -3.24 32.59
N GLU A 104 -14.73 -3.90 32.80
CA GLU A 104 -16.07 -3.33 32.72
C GLU A 104 -16.29 -2.22 33.77
N LYS A 105 -15.54 -2.26 34.88
CA LYS A 105 -15.54 -1.20 35.90
C LYS A 105 -14.75 0.03 35.48
N VAL A 106 -13.88 -0.06 34.48
CA VAL A 106 -13.05 1.04 34.03
C VAL A 106 -13.73 1.75 32.86
N LYS A 107 -13.92 3.07 33.01
CA LYS A 107 -14.49 3.95 31.99
C LYS A 107 -13.46 5.01 31.62
N VAL A 108 -12.95 4.92 30.40
CA VAL A 108 -12.11 5.97 29.83
C VAL A 108 -13.01 7.17 29.49
N LYS A 109 -12.62 8.34 29.95
CA LYS A 109 -13.27 9.62 29.67
C LYS A 109 -12.50 10.35 28.57
N PRO A 110 -13.15 11.23 27.80
CA PRO A 110 -12.46 12.04 26.81
C PRO A 110 -11.27 12.81 27.41
N SER A 111 -10.25 13.06 26.60
CA SER A 111 -9.20 14.02 26.94
C SER A 111 -9.80 15.42 27.02
N ASN A 112 -9.40 16.19 28.03
CA ASN A 112 -9.86 17.56 28.27
C ASN A 112 -8.73 18.34 28.94
N ASN A 113 -8.49 19.58 28.48
CA ASN A 113 -7.48 20.50 29.01
C ASN A 113 -7.64 20.81 30.50
N LEU A 114 -8.87 20.72 31.05
CA LEU A 114 -9.08 20.88 32.50
C LEU A 114 -8.49 19.73 33.32
N VAL A 115 -8.51 18.51 32.78
CA VAL A 115 -8.05 17.29 33.46
C VAL A 115 -6.61 16.96 33.10
N SER A 116 -6.21 17.29 31.87
CA SER A 116 -4.88 17.00 31.31
C SER A 116 -4.21 18.26 30.74
N PRO A 117 -3.86 19.25 31.57
CA PRO A 117 -3.21 20.47 31.12
C PRO A 117 -1.77 20.20 30.65
N ASN A 118 -1.25 21.02 29.73
CA ASN A 118 0.14 20.93 29.24
C ASN A 118 0.49 19.56 28.62
N THR A 119 -0.50 18.87 28.02
CA THR A 119 -0.24 17.65 27.26
C THR A 119 0.42 17.99 25.92
N ASP A 120 1.33 17.13 25.47
CA ASP A 120 1.91 17.22 24.14
C ASP A 120 1.01 16.57 23.08
N SER A 121 1.33 16.81 21.81
CA SER A 121 0.60 16.22 20.67
C SER A 121 0.72 14.70 20.68
N THR A 122 -0.33 14.00 20.24
CA THR A 122 -0.29 12.54 20.10
C THR A 122 0.48 12.17 18.84
N GLY A 123 1.66 11.55 19.00
CA GLY A 123 2.58 11.21 17.90
C GLY A 123 3.87 10.53 18.38
N GLY A 124 4.79 10.27 17.44
CA GLY A 124 6.13 9.75 17.73
C GLY A 124 6.16 8.34 18.32
N SER A 125 5.07 7.56 18.15
CA SER A 125 4.90 6.20 18.67
C SER A 125 4.97 6.04 20.20
N VAL A 126 5.12 7.12 20.98
CA VAL A 126 5.27 7.07 22.44
C VAL A 126 3.97 7.30 23.22
N SER A 127 2.97 7.95 22.61
CA SER A 127 1.81 8.48 23.34
C SER A 127 1.04 7.43 24.13
N SER A 128 0.80 6.24 23.55
CA SER A 128 0.07 5.19 24.26
C SER A 128 0.86 4.60 25.43
N GLU A 129 2.20 4.55 25.33
CA GLU A 129 3.03 4.05 26.43
C GLU A 129 3.04 5.03 27.60
N LEU A 130 3.22 6.32 27.31
CA LEU A 130 3.25 7.37 28.33
C LEU A 130 1.88 7.59 28.99
N CYS A 131 0.77 7.53 28.24
CA CYS A 131 -0.58 7.57 28.82
C CYS A 131 -0.84 6.37 29.74
N VAL A 132 -0.44 5.17 29.33
CA VAL A 132 -0.53 3.97 30.18
C VAL A 132 0.33 4.12 31.42
N PHE A 133 1.58 4.57 31.27
CA PHE A 133 2.48 4.78 32.39
C PHE A 133 1.90 5.78 33.40
N GLY A 134 1.40 6.93 32.95
CA GLY A 134 0.73 7.90 33.81
C GLY A 134 -0.47 7.32 34.55
N ALA A 135 -1.33 6.58 33.85
CA ALA A 135 -2.48 5.91 34.47
C ALA A 135 -2.07 4.85 35.50
N LEU A 136 -1.00 4.08 35.24
CA LEU A 136 -0.44 3.11 36.19
C LEU A 136 0.08 3.82 37.44
N MET A 137 0.77 4.95 37.31
CA MET A 137 1.28 5.71 38.45
C MET A 137 0.15 6.31 39.31
N CYS A 138 -0.95 6.77 38.68
CA CYS A 138 -2.17 7.12 39.41
C CYS A 138 -2.73 5.92 40.19
N CYS A 139 -2.80 4.75 39.56
CA CYS A 139 -3.34 3.54 40.19
C CYS A 139 -2.45 3.03 41.34
N LYS A 140 -1.12 3.11 41.22
CA LYS A 140 -0.17 2.81 42.31
C LYS A 140 -0.39 3.72 43.51
N THR A 141 -0.51 5.03 43.27
CA THR A 141 -0.84 6.02 44.31
C THR A 141 -2.14 5.66 45.03
N LEU A 142 -3.18 5.29 44.27
CA LEU A 142 -4.47 4.87 44.84
C LEU A 142 -4.33 3.57 45.63
N ASN A 143 -3.61 2.58 45.11
CA ASN A 143 -3.35 1.30 45.78
C ASN A 143 -2.63 1.51 47.13
N GLU A 144 -1.62 2.37 47.17
CA GLU A 144 -0.89 2.72 48.39
C GLU A 144 -1.80 3.37 49.43
N ARG A 145 -2.61 4.36 49.02
CA ARG A 145 -3.58 5.00 49.90
C ARG A 145 -4.63 4.03 50.44
N MET A 146 -5.09 3.10 49.60
CA MET A 146 -6.10 2.10 49.96
C MET A 146 -5.51 0.91 50.75
N LYS A 147 -4.18 0.75 50.79
CA LYS A 147 -3.50 -0.41 51.40
C LYS A 147 -3.95 -0.69 52.84
N PRO A 148 -4.07 0.29 53.76
CA PRO A 148 -4.48 0.01 55.13
C PRO A 148 -5.88 -0.62 55.24
N ILE A 149 -6.79 -0.27 54.33
CA ILE A 149 -8.15 -0.84 54.29
C ILE A 149 -8.16 -2.18 53.56
N LYS A 150 -7.39 -2.31 52.46
CA LYS A 150 -7.21 -3.57 51.73
C LYS A 150 -6.64 -4.67 52.63
N ASP A 151 -5.63 -4.35 53.44
CA ASP A 151 -4.99 -5.32 54.34
C ASP A 151 -5.92 -5.77 55.48
N LYS A 152 -6.74 -4.86 56.02
CA LYS A 152 -7.77 -5.19 57.04
C LYS A 152 -8.98 -5.93 56.47
N SER A 153 -9.21 -5.82 55.16
CA SER A 153 -10.40 -6.34 54.48
C SER A 153 -10.05 -7.40 53.44
N LYS A 154 -9.00 -8.21 53.69
CA LYS A 154 -8.59 -9.28 52.77
C LYS A 154 -9.77 -10.18 52.41
N GLY A 155 -9.95 -10.42 51.11
CA GLY A 155 -11.07 -11.22 50.58
C GLY A 155 -12.40 -10.46 50.42
N ALA A 156 -12.50 -9.20 50.85
CA ALA A 156 -13.70 -8.40 50.61
C ALA A 156 -13.85 -8.02 49.13
N LYS A 157 -15.10 -7.92 48.66
CA LYS A 157 -15.42 -7.40 47.32
C LYS A 157 -14.91 -5.96 47.16
N TRP A 158 -14.47 -5.62 45.96
CA TRP A 158 -13.94 -4.30 45.60
C TRP A 158 -14.82 -3.14 46.09
N GLU A 159 -16.13 -3.21 45.88
CA GLU A 159 -17.08 -2.17 46.26
C GLU A 159 -17.12 -1.95 47.78
N LYS A 160 -16.97 -3.03 48.56
CA LYS A 160 -16.90 -2.94 50.02
C LYS A 160 -15.61 -2.24 50.45
N ILE A 161 -14.48 -2.56 49.82
CA ILE A 161 -13.19 -1.91 50.08
C ILE A 161 -13.28 -0.42 49.78
N VAL A 162 -13.78 -0.04 48.59
CA VAL A 162 -13.90 1.38 48.19
C VAL A 162 -14.82 2.16 49.15
N LYS A 163 -15.96 1.59 49.55
CA LYS A 163 -16.86 2.20 50.54
C LYS A 163 -16.16 2.43 51.89
N LEU A 164 -15.38 1.46 52.35
CA LEU A 164 -14.60 1.59 53.60
C LEU A 164 -13.51 2.65 53.48
N CYS A 165 -12.81 2.71 52.35
CA CYS A 165 -11.82 3.76 52.08
C CYS A 165 -12.46 5.16 52.15
N ASN A 166 -13.62 5.33 51.51
CA ASN A 166 -14.32 6.61 51.54
C ASN A 166 -14.81 6.99 52.94
N LYS A 167 -15.35 6.03 53.71
CA LYS A 167 -15.72 6.27 55.13
C LYS A 167 -14.52 6.66 55.99
N ALA A 168 -13.33 6.15 55.67
CA ALA A 168 -12.09 6.49 56.34
C ALA A 168 -11.45 7.81 55.84
N GLY A 169 -12.13 8.58 54.97
CA GLY A 169 -11.62 9.86 54.46
C GLY A 169 -10.47 9.72 53.46
N ILE A 170 -10.22 8.52 52.91
CA ILE A 170 -9.14 8.30 51.95
C ILE A 170 -9.50 8.97 50.61
N HIS A 171 -8.58 9.79 50.09
CA HIS A 171 -8.77 10.46 48.80
C HIS A 171 -8.63 9.48 47.63
N LEU A 172 -9.76 9.17 46.99
CA LEU A 172 -9.92 8.20 45.90
C LEU A 172 -9.77 8.82 44.49
N ALA A 173 -8.90 9.83 44.36
CA ALA A 173 -8.49 10.37 43.06
C ALA A 173 -6.98 10.64 43.05
N ALA A 174 -6.35 10.46 41.89
CA ALA A 174 -4.93 10.72 41.70
C ALA A 174 -4.67 11.31 40.31
N THR A 175 -3.72 12.22 40.24
CA THR A 175 -3.13 12.74 39.00
C THR A 175 -1.68 12.31 38.90
N TYR A 176 -1.19 12.12 37.68
CA TYR A 176 0.22 11.89 37.40
C TYR A 176 0.57 12.41 36.02
N MET A 177 1.74 13.02 35.87
CA MET A 177 2.26 13.44 34.57
C MET A 177 3.64 12.81 34.37
N PRO A 178 3.81 11.91 33.38
CA PRO A 178 5.11 11.42 33.01
C PRO A 178 6.07 12.55 32.66
N GLY A 179 7.34 12.41 33.02
CA GLY A 179 8.36 13.41 32.72
C GLY A 179 9.79 12.91 32.97
N PRO A 180 10.79 13.81 32.88
CA PRO A 180 12.20 13.45 33.03
C PRO A 180 12.54 12.74 34.34
N GLN A 181 11.77 13.00 35.41
CA GLN A 181 11.94 12.37 36.72
C GLN A 181 11.77 10.85 36.70
N ASP A 182 11.03 10.32 35.72
CA ASP A 182 10.73 8.90 35.60
C ASP A 182 11.89 8.08 35.03
N LYS A 183 12.91 8.73 34.46
CA LYS A 183 14.11 8.10 33.89
C LYS A 183 13.77 6.93 32.93
N LEU A 184 12.76 7.12 32.09
CA LEU A 184 12.37 6.14 31.08
C LEU A 184 13.48 6.00 30.03
N ASN A 185 13.93 4.77 29.78
CA ASN A 185 15.02 4.49 28.84
C ASN A 185 14.48 4.21 27.44
N SER A 186 15.15 4.77 26.43
CA SER A 186 14.91 4.51 25.01
C SER A 186 15.22 3.05 24.66
N TYR A 187 14.56 2.50 23.62
CA TYR A 187 14.81 1.14 23.15
C TYR A 187 14.65 1.02 21.63
N ASP A 188 15.34 0.05 21.04
CA ASP A 188 15.20 -0.26 19.62
C ASP A 188 14.00 -1.18 19.35
N ILE A 189 13.26 -0.85 18.29
CA ILE A 189 12.22 -1.69 17.71
C ILE A 189 12.79 -2.30 16.42
N TRP A 190 12.77 -3.62 16.34
CA TRP A 190 13.28 -4.38 15.21
C TRP A 190 12.12 -4.96 14.42
N VAL A 191 12.20 -4.84 13.09
CA VAL A 191 11.27 -5.47 12.15
C VAL A 191 12.08 -6.07 11.01
N VAL A 192 11.67 -7.23 10.53
CA VAL A 192 12.13 -7.78 9.25
C VAL A 192 10.89 -7.97 8.39
N ASN A 193 10.90 -7.38 7.20
CA ASN A 193 9.81 -7.50 6.23
C ASN A 193 10.32 -8.22 4.99
N ALA A 194 9.54 -9.13 4.43
CA ALA A 194 9.78 -9.77 3.15
C ALA A 194 8.56 -9.62 2.25
N THR A 195 8.77 -9.10 1.04
CA THR A 195 7.68 -8.77 0.12
C THR A 195 7.97 -9.39 -1.25
N GLU A 196 7.01 -10.13 -1.77
CA GLU A 196 6.97 -10.66 -3.14
C GLU A 196 5.96 -9.87 -3.97
N VAL A 197 6.37 -9.45 -5.15
CA VAL A 197 5.53 -8.73 -6.10
C VAL A 197 5.54 -9.42 -7.46
N GLU A 198 4.49 -9.20 -8.23
CA GLU A 198 4.41 -9.53 -9.65
C GLU A 198 4.17 -8.23 -10.44
N ILE A 199 4.93 -8.02 -11.51
CA ILE A 199 4.78 -6.90 -12.43
C ILE A 199 4.44 -7.39 -13.82
N ASP A 200 3.46 -6.75 -14.45
CA ASP A 200 3.21 -6.85 -15.88
C ASP A 200 4.14 -5.88 -16.61
N CYS A 201 5.09 -6.41 -17.39
CA CYS A 201 6.09 -5.60 -18.07
C CYS A 201 5.52 -4.80 -19.24
N LEU A 202 4.32 -5.12 -19.73
CA LEU A 202 3.68 -4.38 -20.83
C LEU A 202 2.92 -3.17 -20.30
N THR A 203 2.19 -3.32 -19.20
CA THR A 203 1.35 -2.25 -18.64
C THR A 203 2.05 -1.44 -17.54
N GLY A 204 3.02 -2.05 -16.86
CA GLY A 204 3.64 -1.51 -15.65
C GLY A 204 2.78 -1.71 -14.40
N GLU A 205 1.63 -2.37 -14.50
CA GLU A 205 0.81 -2.73 -13.36
C GLU A 205 1.53 -3.75 -12.49
N SER A 206 1.37 -3.63 -11.17
CA SER A 206 1.99 -4.54 -10.22
C SER A 206 1.03 -4.89 -9.10
N LYS A 207 1.22 -6.07 -8.53
CA LYS A 207 0.49 -6.53 -7.34
C LYS A 207 1.44 -7.15 -6.33
N VAL A 208 1.06 -7.06 -5.06
CA VAL A 208 1.77 -7.74 -3.97
C VAL A 208 1.22 -9.14 -3.83
N ILE A 209 2.02 -10.15 -4.16
CA ILE A 209 1.62 -11.56 -4.05
C ILE A 209 1.68 -12.01 -2.60
N HIS A 210 2.74 -11.65 -1.92
CA HIS A 210 2.98 -12.12 -0.57
C HIS A 210 3.76 -11.12 0.25
N GLU A 211 3.41 -11.02 1.52
CA GLU A 211 4.17 -10.27 2.49
C GLU A 211 4.27 -11.05 3.81
N THR A 212 5.49 -11.21 4.32
CA THR A 212 5.74 -11.74 5.66
C THR A 212 6.47 -10.69 6.48
N LEU A 213 5.89 -10.31 7.61
CA LEU A 213 6.47 -9.36 8.56
C LEU A 213 6.73 -10.06 9.89
N CYS A 214 8.00 -10.09 10.30
CA CYS A 214 8.40 -10.48 11.64
C CYS A 214 8.70 -9.22 12.43
N SER A 215 7.97 -9.01 13.54
CA SER A 215 8.19 -7.87 14.45
C SER A 215 8.65 -8.37 15.81
N PHE A 216 9.52 -7.59 16.46
CA PHE A 216 10.03 -7.93 17.77
C PHE A 216 9.00 -7.68 18.90
N GLY A 217 8.79 -8.69 19.75
CA GLY A 217 8.43 -8.51 21.16
C GLY A 217 6.95 -8.51 21.53
N PHE A 218 6.72 -8.31 22.83
CA PHE A 218 5.41 -8.29 23.49
C PHE A 218 4.73 -6.94 23.25
N ILE A 219 3.44 -6.95 22.94
CA ILE A 219 2.63 -5.74 22.79
C ILE A 219 1.91 -5.49 24.10
N LEU A 220 1.73 -4.21 24.45
CA LEU A 220 0.99 -3.77 25.63
C LEU A 220 -0.40 -4.44 25.65
N LEU A 221 -0.50 -5.47 26.52
CA LEU A 221 -1.66 -6.25 26.99
C LEU A 221 -2.64 -6.85 25.95
N ALA A 222 -2.80 -8.18 26.06
CA ALA A 222 -3.93 -9.06 25.69
C ALA A 222 -4.61 -8.91 24.31
N PHE A 223 -3.91 -8.48 23.27
CA PHE A 223 -4.39 -8.66 21.89
C PHE A 223 -3.31 -9.20 20.93
N PRO A 224 -2.88 -10.47 21.05
CA PRO A 224 -2.11 -11.11 19.98
C PRO A 224 -2.87 -11.09 18.65
N LYS A 225 -4.21 -11.24 18.70
CA LYS A 225 -5.06 -11.16 17.52
C LYS A 225 -5.11 -9.73 16.95
N LYS A 226 -5.47 -8.68 17.69
CA LYS A 226 -5.60 -7.33 17.10
C LYS A 226 -4.26 -6.61 16.78
N PHE A 227 -3.13 -7.30 16.86
CA PHE A 227 -1.87 -6.74 16.36
C PHE A 227 -1.85 -6.65 14.85
N TRP A 228 -2.33 -7.69 14.14
CA TRP A 228 -2.42 -7.66 12.67
C TRP A 228 -3.22 -6.43 12.23
N GLU A 229 -4.35 -6.15 12.88
CA GLU A 229 -5.22 -4.97 12.65
C GLU A 229 -4.48 -3.63 12.71
N LYS A 230 -3.32 -3.56 13.39
CA LYS A 230 -2.55 -2.33 13.62
C LYS A 230 -1.28 -2.24 12.79
N SER A 231 -0.56 -3.35 12.61
CA SER A 231 0.65 -3.39 11.78
C SER A 231 0.32 -3.36 10.29
N GLU A 232 -0.77 -4.04 9.91
CA GLU A 232 -1.24 -4.13 8.52
C GLU A 232 -1.54 -2.74 7.96
N PRO A 233 -2.48 -1.92 8.48
CA PRO A 233 -2.79 -0.62 7.88
C PRO A 233 -1.58 0.31 7.74
N ARG A 234 -0.59 0.22 8.64
CA ARG A 234 0.58 1.12 8.63
C ARG A 234 1.66 0.68 7.66
N ASN A 235 1.93 -0.62 7.56
CA ASN A 235 2.74 -1.11 6.44
C ASN A 235 2.04 -0.76 5.11
N ARG A 236 0.71 -0.93 5.03
CA ARG A 236 -0.08 -0.55 3.85
C ARG A 236 0.03 0.93 3.48
N CYS A 237 -0.10 1.86 4.43
CA CYS A 237 0.17 3.29 4.18
C CYS A 237 1.59 3.52 3.66
N GLY A 238 2.57 2.79 4.19
CA GLY A 238 3.93 2.84 3.69
C GLY A 238 4.06 2.27 2.27
N ALA A 239 3.39 1.15 1.96
CA ALA A 239 3.39 0.59 0.62
C ALA A 239 2.78 1.57 -0.39
N GLY A 240 1.66 2.21 -0.02
CA GLY A 240 1.03 3.29 -0.78
C GLY A 240 1.97 4.44 -1.08
N LEU A 241 2.69 4.93 -0.06
CA LEU A 241 3.75 5.93 -0.23
C LEU A 241 4.72 5.52 -1.35
N TRP A 242 5.19 4.27 -1.37
CA TRP A 242 6.17 3.81 -2.36
C TRP A 242 5.58 3.47 -3.74
N THR A 243 4.27 3.25 -3.85
CA THR A 243 3.66 2.71 -5.09
C THR A 243 2.57 3.59 -5.72
N THR A 244 1.52 3.95 -4.97
CA THR A 244 0.29 4.54 -5.54
C THR A 244 0.10 6.01 -5.19
N GLU A 245 0.58 6.44 -4.02
CA GLU A 245 0.35 7.78 -3.49
C GLU A 245 1.30 8.78 -4.16
N LYS A 246 0.73 9.73 -4.91
CA LYS A 246 1.47 10.77 -5.62
C LYS A 246 0.82 12.12 -5.43
N LEU A 247 1.63 13.11 -5.05
CA LEU A 247 1.25 14.52 -5.08
C LEU A 247 1.71 15.11 -6.41
N VAL A 248 0.78 15.67 -7.18
CA VAL A 248 1.07 16.34 -8.45
C VAL A 248 0.74 17.81 -8.31
N TYR A 249 1.69 18.67 -8.68
CA TYR A 249 1.55 20.12 -8.62
C TYR A 249 1.61 20.69 -10.04
N SER A 250 0.76 21.66 -10.35
CA SER A 250 0.90 22.51 -11.53
C SER A 250 1.70 23.75 -11.18
N ASN A 251 2.49 24.25 -12.12
CA ASN A 251 3.13 25.55 -12.05
C ASN A 251 2.26 26.66 -12.67
N ASP A 252 1.30 26.31 -13.53
CA ASP A 252 0.41 27.27 -14.19
C ASP A 252 -0.99 26.65 -14.46
N PRO A 253 -2.05 27.08 -13.75
CA PRO A 253 -1.98 27.90 -12.54
C PRO A 253 -1.28 27.13 -11.40
N PRO A 254 -0.55 27.81 -10.51
CA PRO A 254 0.15 27.15 -9.41
C PRO A 254 -0.86 26.48 -8.46
N GLY A 255 -0.70 25.20 -8.18
CA GLY A 255 -1.59 24.49 -7.26
C GLY A 255 -1.41 22.97 -7.21
N LEU A 256 -1.91 22.35 -6.15
CA LEU A 256 -1.98 20.90 -6.03
C LEU A 256 -3.09 20.38 -6.95
N LEU A 257 -2.76 19.50 -7.89
CA LEU A 257 -3.72 18.86 -8.81
C LEU A 257 -4.37 17.62 -8.20
N THR A 258 -3.71 16.94 -7.26
CA THR A 258 -4.21 15.74 -6.58
C THR A 258 -4.84 16.06 -5.22
N TYR A 259 -5.79 17.00 -5.19
CA TYR A 259 -6.40 17.53 -3.97
C TYR A 259 -7.65 16.75 -3.51
N ASN A 260 -8.03 15.69 -4.21
CA ASN A 260 -9.20 14.86 -3.91
C ASN A 260 -8.90 13.37 -4.15
N THR A 261 -9.82 12.49 -3.72
CA THR A 261 -9.70 11.03 -3.86
C THR A 261 -9.92 10.52 -5.29
N TRP A 262 -10.37 11.37 -6.21
CA TRP A 262 -10.46 11.02 -7.63
C TRP A 262 -9.09 11.00 -8.29
N GLN A 263 -8.17 11.85 -7.83
CA GLN A 263 -6.82 12.00 -8.38
C GLN A 263 -5.75 11.42 -7.46
N TYR A 264 -5.86 11.63 -6.14
CA TYR A 264 -4.99 11.00 -5.14
C TYR A 264 -5.49 9.60 -4.80
N LYS A 265 -4.64 8.58 -5.01
CA LYS A 265 -5.00 7.17 -4.82
C LYS A 265 -4.28 6.58 -3.61
N PRO A 266 -4.89 6.60 -2.42
CA PRO A 266 -4.40 5.79 -1.31
C PRO A 266 -4.56 4.31 -1.66
N PRO A 267 -3.83 3.41 -0.99
CA PRO A 267 -4.02 1.97 -1.12
C PRO A 267 -5.49 1.56 -0.96
N LEU A 268 -5.98 0.79 -1.92
CA LEU A 268 -7.31 0.23 -1.97
C LEU A 268 -7.26 -1.27 -1.63
N PRO A 269 -8.43 -1.93 -1.44
CA PRO A 269 -8.47 -3.36 -1.12
C PRO A 269 -7.77 -4.27 -2.12
N LYS A 270 -7.63 -3.87 -3.39
CA LYS A 270 -6.90 -4.66 -4.40
C LYS A 270 -5.38 -4.58 -4.26
N ASP A 271 -4.89 -3.57 -3.55
CA ASP A 271 -3.45 -3.37 -3.43
C ASP A 271 -2.86 -4.24 -2.30
N ILE A 272 -3.71 -4.80 -1.42
CA ILE A 272 -3.28 -5.63 -0.27
C ILE A 272 -2.57 -6.91 -0.74
N PRO A 273 -1.62 -7.46 0.05
CA PRO A 273 -0.98 -8.72 -0.32
C PRO A 273 -2.01 -9.84 -0.40
N GLU A 274 -1.91 -10.69 -1.43
CA GLU A 274 -2.79 -11.88 -1.55
C GLU A 274 -2.60 -12.83 -0.35
N ASP A 275 -1.36 -12.96 0.16
CA ASP A 275 -1.02 -13.69 1.39
C ASP A 275 -0.20 -12.79 2.32
N LEU A 276 -0.82 -12.30 3.40
CA LEU A 276 -0.17 -11.50 4.45
C LEU A 276 0.04 -12.34 5.71
N ARG A 277 1.31 -12.48 6.13
CA ARG A 277 1.69 -13.17 7.37
C ARG A 277 2.39 -12.21 8.31
N VAL A 278 1.93 -12.15 9.55
CA VAL A 278 2.53 -11.32 10.58
C VAL A 278 2.91 -12.20 11.77
N THR A 279 4.19 -12.23 12.10
CA THR A 279 4.73 -12.98 13.25
C THR A 279 5.32 -12.03 14.28
N LEU A 280 5.12 -12.37 15.55
CA LEU A 280 5.79 -11.72 16.67
C LEU A 280 6.87 -12.67 17.20
N LEU A 281 8.10 -12.17 17.31
CA LEU A 281 9.18 -12.95 17.86
C LEU A 281 8.83 -13.36 19.30
N LYS A 282 8.82 -14.67 19.56
CA LYS A 282 8.57 -15.23 20.90
C LYS A 282 9.78 -15.01 21.80
N ASP A 283 9.55 -15.03 23.11
CA ASP A 283 10.59 -14.93 24.15
C ASP A 283 11.55 -13.75 23.97
N ALA A 284 10.96 -12.63 23.55
CA ALA A 284 11.62 -11.37 23.20
C ALA A 284 11.17 -10.24 24.15
N PRO A 285 11.47 -10.32 25.46
CA PRO A 285 10.99 -9.32 26.42
C PRO A 285 11.64 -7.95 26.18
N ASN A 286 10.88 -6.88 26.39
CA ASN A 286 11.42 -5.52 26.43
C ASN A 286 11.46 -5.01 27.88
N PRO A 287 12.56 -5.18 28.64
CA PRO A 287 12.60 -4.71 30.03
C PRO A 287 12.45 -3.19 30.18
N LEU A 288 12.71 -2.43 29.12
CA LEU A 288 12.67 -0.96 29.12
C LEU A 288 11.27 -0.40 28.81
N GLY A 289 10.43 -1.18 28.14
CA GLY A 289 9.09 -0.76 27.76
C GLY A 289 8.09 -0.84 28.92
N ILE A 290 7.04 -0.03 28.85
CA ILE A 290 5.98 0.01 29.86
C ILE A 290 5.22 -1.32 29.87
N LEU A 291 5.16 -2.01 31.02
CA LEU A 291 4.63 -3.38 31.09
C LEU A 291 5.32 -4.35 30.10
N ARG A 292 6.60 -4.10 29.80
CA ARG A 292 7.42 -4.84 28.84
C ARG A 292 6.94 -4.77 27.39
N SER A 293 6.17 -3.76 27.02
CA SER A 293 5.65 -3.59 25.67
C SER A 293 6.65 -2.99 24.68
N LYS A 294 6.24 -2.95 23.41
CA LYS A 294 6.83 -2.07 22.41
C LYS A 294 5.81 -1.23 21.68
N ALA A 295 6.27 -0.08 21.19
CA ALA A 295 5.51 0.73 20.26
C ALA A 295 5.41 0.05 18.88
N THR A 296 4.25 0.22 18.25
CA THR A 296 3.90 -0.45 16.98
C THR A 296 3.29 0.52 15.97
N GLY A 297 3.42 1.81 16.23
CA GLY A 297 2.90 2.90 15.40
C GLY A 297 3.67 2.97 14.09
N GLU A 298 4.66 3.84 14.05
CA GLU A 298 5.48 4.12 12.88
C GLU A 298 6.41 2.98 12.40
N PRO A 299 6.93 2.07 13.26
CA PRO A 299 7.96 1.11 12.81
C PRO A 299 7.57 0.23 11.59
N PRO A 300 6.36 -0.37 11.50
CA PRO A 300 5.95 -1.14 10.32
C PRO A 300 5.87 -0.30 9.04
N LEU A 301 5.49 0.98 9.14
CA LEU A 301 5.45 1.90 7.99
C LEU A 301 6.84 2.06 7.38
N CYS A 302 7.89 2.20 8.20
CA CYS A 302 9.27 2.33 7.71
C CYS A 302 9.74 1.06 6.98
N SER A 303 9.24 -0.12 7.35
CA SER A 303 9.63 -1.40 6.71
C SER A 303 8.96 -1.66 5.36
N SER A 304 7.96 -0.84 4.98
CA SER A 304 7.22 -0.99 3.72
C SER A 304 8.06 -0.77 2.46
N VAL A 305 9.23 -0.10 2.57
CA VAL A 305 10.18 0.10 1.46
C VAL A 305 10.63 -1.23 0.82
N CYS A 306 10.41 -2.34 1.51
CA CYS A 306 10.56 -3.69 0.97
C CYS A 306 9.82 -3.88 -0.37
N VAL A 307 8.63 -3.32 -0.54
CA VAL A 307 7.86 -3.40 -1.80
C VAL A 307 8.61 -2.77 -2.98
N LEU A 308 9.27 -1.63 -2.75
CA LEU A 308 10.04 -0.93 -3.78
C LEU A 308 11.23 -1.77 -4.26
N PHE A 309 11.93 -2.42 -3.34
CA PHE A 309 13.04 -3.31 -3.68
C PHE A 309 12.57 -4.60 -4.36
N ALA A 310 11.42 -5.14 -3.95
CA ALA A 310 10.82 -6.29 -4.62
C ALA A 310 10.47 -5.95 -6.08
N LEU A 311 9.86 -4.78 -6.31
CA LEU A 311 9.58 -4.24 -7.66
C LEU A 311 10.87 -4.05 -8.46
N LYS A 312 11.90 -3.48 -7.83
CA LYS A 312 13.22 -3.31 -8.46
C LYS A 312 13.80 -4.65 -8.91
N ASN A 313 13.70 -5.70 -8.09
CA ASN A 313 14.18 -7.03 -8.42
C ASN A 313 13.39 -7.66 -9.58
N ALA A 314 12.07 -7.48 -9.63
CA ALA A 314 11.24 -7.94 -10.74
C ALA A 314 11.59 -7.24 -12.07
N ILE A 315 11.77 -5.92 -12.03
CA ILE A 315 12.20 -5.12 -13.20
C ILE A 315 13.60 -5.53 -13.63
N PHE A 316 14.52 -5.75 -12.69
CA PHE A 316 15.87 -6.21 -12.99
C PHE A 316 15.85 -7.57 -13.71
N ALA A 317 14.98 -8.50 -13.30
CA ALA A 317 14.81 -9.78 -13.99
C ALA A 317 14.34 -9.60 -15.45
N ALA A 318 13.37 -8.70 -15.71
CA ALA A 318 12.92 -8.38 -17.06
C ALA A 318 14.04 -7.80 -17.94
N ARG A 319 14.81 -6.84 -17.38
CA ARG A 319 15.93 -6.18 -18.05
C ARG A 319 17.05 -7.16 -18.37
N LYS A 320 17.43 -8.01 -17.41
CA LYS A 320 18.48 -9.02 -17.57
C LYS A 320 18.16 -9.97 -18.72
N GLU A 321 16.91 -10.47 -18.80
CA GLU A 321 16.47 -11.31 -19.91
C GLU A 321 16.45 -10.56 -21.25
N ALA A 322 16.21 -9.24 -21.24
CA ALA A 322 16.32 -8.39 -22.42
C ALA A 322 17.76 -8.04 -22.82
N GLY A 323 18.78 -8.62 -22.16
CA GLY A 323 20.18 -8.35 -22.44
C GLY A 323 20.74 -7.09 -21.76
N ASN A 324 20.01 -6.48 -20.83
CA ASN A 324 20.46 -5.32 -20.06
C ASN A 324 20.56 -5.65 -18.57
N ALA A 325 21.77 -5.95 -18.09
CA ALA A 325 22.04 -6.24 -16.68
C ALA A 325 22.59 -5.03 -15.91
N GLU A 326 22.57 -3.83 -16.50
CA GLU A 326 23.13 -2.64 -15.86
C GLU A 326 22.27 -2.17 -14.68
N TRP A 327 22.93 -1.56 -13.71
CA TRP A 327 22.26 -0.91 -12.60
C TRP A 327 21.35 0.21 -13.11
N PHE A 328 20.19 0.36 -12.47
CA PHE A 328 19.27 1.46 -12.74
C PHE A 328 18.73 2.05 -11.44
N ARG A 329 18.35 3.33 -11.53
CA ARG A 329 17.67 4.05 -10.46
C ARG A 329 16.16 3.85 -10.63
N LEU A 330 15.51 3.34 -9.58
CA LEU A 330 14.05 3.35 -9.46
C LEU A 330 13.70 4.57 -8.61
N VAL A 331 13.08 5.58 -9.22
CA VAL A 331 12.74 6.85 -8.56
C VAL A 331 11.27 6.81 -8.17
N GLN A 332 10.97 7.17 -6.92
CA GLN A 332 9.63 7.52 -6.47
C GLN A 332 9.36 8.93 -6.98
N ASP A 333 8.54 9.03 -8.03
CA ASP A 333 8.55 10.16 -8.94
C ASP A 333 7.83 11.40 -8.37
N SER A 334 8.53 12.52 -8.21
CA SER A 334 7.96 13.84 -7.88
C SER A 334 8.08 14.87 -9.02
N SER A 335 8.58 14.48 -10.20
CA SER A 335 8.59 15.32 -11.40
C SER A 335 7.98 14.56 -12.57
N GLU A 336 7.35 15.26 -13.51
CA GLU A 336 6.60 14.64 -14.62
C GLU A 336 7.46 13.81 -15.60
N GLU A 337 8.79 13.74 -15.39
CA GLU A 337 9.73 13.22 -16.38
C GLU A 337 10.40 11.87 -16.03
N GLN A 338 10.19 11.30 -14.83
CA GLN A 338 10.89 10.06 -14.41
C GLN A 338 9.99 8.85 -14.14
N SER A 339 8.67 8.94 -14.38
CA SER A 339 7.69 7.82 -14.42
C SER A 339 7.92 6.79 -15.53
N ARG A 340 9.07 6.87 -16.21
CA ARG A 340 9.60 5.81 -17.08
C ARG A 340 10.21 4.70 -16.22
N ILE A 341 9.39 4.08 -15.38
CA ILE A 341 9.68 2.74 -14.85
C ILE A 341 10.06 1.90 -16.06
N THR A 342 11.31 1.47 -16.08
CA THR A 342 12.00 0.88 -17.23
C THR A 342 11.68 -0.61 -17.31
N ALA A 343 10.39 -0.94 -17.23
CA ALA A 343 9.82 -1.95 -18.10
C ALA A 343 9.45 -1.17 -19.37
N THR A 344 9.89 -1.63 -20.54
CA THR A 344 9.49 -1.07 -21.83
C THR A 344 7.98 -0.85 -21.78
N LYS A 345 7.50 0.40 -21.64
CA LYS A 345 6.07 0.71 -21.80
C LYS A 345 5.65 -0.05 -23.04
N GLY A 346 4.73 -1.01 -22.89
CA GLY A 346 4.22 -1.79 -24.00
C GLY A 346 3.79 -0.84 -25.10
N ILE A 347 3.70 -1.31 -26.33
CA ILE A 347 3.32 -0.48 -27.46
C ILE A 347 1.83 -0.10 -27.28
N PRO A 348 1.42 1.16 -27.00
CA PRO A 348 0.01 1.53 -26.99
C PRO A 348 -0.65 1.22 -28.33
N ILE A 349 -1.64 0.32 -28.29
CA ILE A 349 -2.45 -0.08 -29.43
C ILE A 349 -3.88 0.37 -29.18
N GLY A 350 -4.51 1.02 -30.16
CA GLY A 350 -5.92 1.38 -30.14
C GLY A 350 -6.71 0.69 -31.25
N HIS A 351 -8.02 0.55 -31.07
CA HIS A 351 -8.94 0.04 -32.09
C HIS A 351 -10.29 0.76 -32.03
N LEU A 352 -10.84 1.10 -33.19
CA LEU A 352 -12.22 1.52 -33.35
C LEU A 352 -12.91 0.82 -34.53
N ASN A 353 -14.20 0.54 -34.35
CA ASN A 353 -15.11 0.21 -35.45
C ASN A 353 -15.91 1.47 -35.81
N VAL A 354 -15.70 1.99 -37.02
CA VAL A 354 -16.13 3.36 -37.35
C VAL A 354 -17.38 3.39 -38.22
N ARG A 355 -17.68 2.32 -38.96
CA ARG A 355 -18.82 2.21 -39.89
C ARG A 355 -18.91 3.47 -40.77
N ASP A 356 -17.93 3.60 -41.66
CA ASP A 356 -17.62 4.76 -42.50
C ASP A 356 -16.79 5.85 -41.80
N ILE A 357 -15.51 5.93 -42.18
CA ILE A 357 -14.54 6.93 -41.70
C ILE A 357 -14.76 8.34 -42.28
N LEU A 358 -15.40 8.45 -43.45
CA LEU A 358 -15.66 9.72 -44.12
C LEU A 358 -17.00 10.34 -43.72
N ALA A 359 -17.82 9.64 -42.93
CA ALA A 359 -19.09 10.16 -42.44
C ALA A 359 -18.88 11.23 -41.35
N ALA A 360 -19.62 12.34 -41.45
CA ALA A 360 -19.92 13.30 -40.38
C ALA A 360 -18.75 13.56 -39.39
N SER A 361 -17.67 14.19 -39.87
CA SER A 361 -16.47 14.61 -39.11
C SER A 361 -15.70 13.53 -38.33
N LYS A 362 -16.05 12.24 -38.47
CA LYS A 362 -15.38 11.16 -37.72
C LYS A 362 -13.88 11.08 -37.96
N LYS A 363 -13.40 11.39 -39.17
CA LYS A 363 -11.96 11.46 -39.46
C LYS A 363 -11.25 12.43 -38.52
N ASP A 364 -11.80 13.63 -38.35
CA ASP A 364 -11.18 14.68 -37.53
C ASP A 364 -11.23 14.30 -36.04
N ASP A 365 -12.32 13.67 -35.60
CA ASP A 365 -12.44 13.13 -34.25
C ASP A 365 -11.42 12.01 -33.97
N ILE A 366 -11.21 11.11 -34.93
CA ILE A 366 -10.21 10.04 -34.84
C ILE A 366 -8.79 10.61 -34.86
N ALA A 367 -8.52 11.58 -35.73
CA ALA A 367 -7.24 12.27 -35.77
C ALA A 367 -6.95 12.97 -34.42
N SER A 368 -7.94 13.67 -33.87
CA SER A 368 -7.86 14.29 -32.54
C SER A 368 -7.63 13.25 -31.45
N LEU A 369 -8.34 12.13 -31.46
CA LEU A 369 -8.15 11.04 -30.50
C LEU A 369 -6.73 10.46 -30.55
N ILE A 370 -6.22 10.17 -31.74
CA ILE A 370 -4.89 9.59 -31.97
C ILE A 370 -3.77 10.59 -31.64
N GLN A 371 -4.03 11.89 -31.79
CA GLN A 371 -3.07 12.94 -31.45
C GLN A 371 -3.05 13.24 -29.94
N ASN A 372 -4.21 13.22 -29.27
CA ASN A 372 -4.32 13.44 -27.83
C ASN A 372 -3.90 12.21 -27.01
N VAL A 373 -4.07 11.00 -27.56
CA VAL A 373 -3.59 9.75 -26.98
C VAL A 373 -2.58 9.14 -27.95
N PRO A 374 -1.26 9.25 -27.71
CA PRO A 374 -0.24 8.91 -28.70
C PRO A 374 -0.08 7.40 -28.85
N PHE A 375 -1.02 6.77 -29.55
CA PHE A 375 -0.95 5.36 -29.91
C PHE A 375 0.29 5.11 -30.78
N HIS A 376 0.90 3.94 -30.66
CA HIS A 376 1.94 3.52 -31.61
C HIS A 376 1.33 2.84 -32.83
N ILE A 377 0.23 2.11 -32.61
CA ILE A 377 -0.53 1.41 -33.64
C ILE A 377 -2.01 1.67 -33.35
N PHE A 378 -2.77 2.12 -34.35
CA PHE A 378 -4.19 2.33 -34.23
C PHE A 378 -4.92 1.66 -35.39
N GLY A 379 -5.77 0.68 -35.08
CA GLY A 379 -6.52 -0.05 -36.10
C GLY A 379 -7.95 0.47 -36.23
N ILE A 380 -8.44 0.48 -37.46
CA ILE A 380 -9.83 0.80 -37.80
C ILE A 380 -10.42 -0.37 -38.56
N SER A 381 -11.57 -0.85 -38.09
CA SER A 381 -12.42 -1.82 -38.80
C SER A 381 -13.68 -1.13 -39.33
N GLU A 382 -14.25 -1.67 -40.41
CA GLU A 382 -15.42 -1.08 -41.08
C GLU A 382 -15.12 0.33 -41.58
N THR A 383 -13.98 0.48 -42.28
CA THR A 383 -13.54 1.76 -42.84
C THR A 383 -14.51 2.26 -43.92
N TRP A 384 -15.14 1.34 -44.66
CA TRP A 384 -16.02 1.59 -45.82
C TRP A 384 -15.33 2.34 -46.96
N LEU A 385 -13.99 2.30 -46.98
CA LEU A 385 -13.16 2.88 -48.03
C LEU A 385 -13.24 2.06 -49.32
N TYR A 386 -13.09 2.77 -50.44
CA TYR A 386 -13.16 2.23 -51.79
C TYR A 386 -12.04 2.84 -52.65
N GLU A 387 -11.73 2.17 -53.77
CA GLU A 387 -10.55 2.44 -54.62
C GLU A 387 -10.37 3.90 -55.08
N LYS A 388 -11.43 4.71 -55.10
CA LYS A 388 -11.35 6.12 -55.50
C LYS A 388 -10.94 7.08 -54.38
N VAL A 389 -11.01 6.67 -53.12
CA VAL A 389 -10.56 7.48 -51.98
C VAL A 389 -9.04 7.40 -51.92
N THR A 390 -8.34 8.52 -51.91
CA THR A 390 -6.86 8.53 -51.88
C THR A 390 -6.34 8.33 -50.46
N ASP A 391 -5.09 7.86 -50.31
CA ASP A 391 -4.47 7.73 -48.98
C ASP A 391 -4.32 9.09 -48.28
N GLU A 392 -4.13 10.16 -49.05
CA GLU A 392 -4.02 11.54 -48.57
C GLU A 392 -5.30 11.99 -47.85
N GLU A 393 -6.47 11.65 -48.42
CA GLU A 393 -7.79 11.98 -47.88
C GLU A 393 -8.05 11.36 -46.50
N VAL A 394 -7.36 10.27 -46.15
CA VAL A 394 -7.53 9.55 -44.87
C VAL A 394 -6.25 9.48 -44.04
N SER A 395 -5.20 10.18 -44.45
CA SER A 395 -3.94 10.27 -43.73
C SER A 395 -4.09 11.02 -42.40
N ILE A 396 -3.29 10.62 -41.40
CA ILE A 396 -3.21 11.27 -40.10
C ILE A 396 -1.75 11.68 -39.88
N PRO A 397 -1.45 12.96 -39.58
CA PRO A 397 -0.08 13.43 -39.38
C PRO A 397 0.68 12.61 -38.33
N GLY A 398 1.89 12.18 -38.67
CA GLY A 398 2.76 11.39 -37.78
C GLY A 398 2.57 9.87 -37.84
N TYR A 399 1.67 9.38 -38.71
CA TYR A 399 1.40 7.95 -38.89
C TYR A 399 1.43 7.53 -40.36
N HIS A 400 2.01 6.36 -40.61
CA HIS A 400 1.91 5.60 -41.85
C HIS A 400 0.58 4.84 -41.89
N LEU A 401 -0.16 5.02 -42.98
CA LEU A 401 -1.40 4.31 -43.24
C LEU A 401 -1.13 3.02 -44.02
N ILE A 402 -1.65 1.90 -43.53
CA ILE A 402 -1.74 0.63 -44.27
C ILE A 402 -3.21 0.22 -44.28
N ARG A 403 -3.81 0.06 -45.45
CA ARG A 403 -5.22 -0.32 -45.57
C ARG A 403 -5.45 -1.46 -46.55
N SER A 404 -6.55 -2.17 -46.34
CA SER A 404 -7.09 -3.15 -47.27
C SER A 404 -8.55 -2.81 -47.53
N ASP A 405 -8.81 -2.28 -48.73
CA ASP A 405 -10.13 -1.86 -49.15
C ASP A 405 -10.84 -2.97 -49.93
N ARG A 406 -12.17 -3.00 -49.84
CA ARG A 406 -12.97 -4.02 -50.51
C ARG A 406 -13.22 -3.63 -51.97
N GLN A 407 -12.82 -4.49 -52.91
CA GLN A 407 -12.81 -4.20 -54.36
C GLN A 407 -14.20 -4.23 -55.03
N SER A 408 -15.30 -4.46 -54.32
CA SER A 408 -16.60 -4.73 -54.94
C SER A 408 -17.81 -4.13 -54.20
N VAL A 409 -18.03 -2.81 -54.26
CA VAL A 409 -19.32 -2.21 -53.90
C VAL A 409 -19.63 -0.96 -54.74
N LYS A 410 -20.59 -1.06 -55.66
CA LYS A 410 -21.04 0.05 -56.53
C LYS A 410 -22.20 0.92 -55.99
N THR A 411 -22.75 0.67 -54.79
CA THR A 411 -23.85 1.49 -54.24
C THR A 411 -23.85 1.55 -52.70
N LEU A 412 -24.37 2.65 -52.13
CA LEU A 412 -24.40 2.95 -50.68
C LEU A 412 -25.01 1.85 -49.79
N LYS A 413 -25.80 0.91 -50.34
CA LYS A 413 -26.49 -0.13 -49.55
C LYS A 413 -25.63 -1.37 -49.22
N ASN A 414 -24.48 -1.56 -49.86
CA ASN A 414 -23.62 -2.74 -49.66
C ASN A 414 -22.19 -2.40 -49.19
N ARG A 415 -21.94 -1.18 -48.69
CA ARG A 415 -20.59 -0.62 -48.38
C ARG A 415 -19.94 -1.17 -47.09
N GLY A 416 -20.29 -2.37 -46.63
CA GLY A 416 -19.69 -2.96 -45.43
C GLY A 416 -18.29 -3.50 -45.67
N GLY A 417 -17.37 -3.27 -44.73
CA GLY A 417 -16.03 -3.86 -44.71
C GLY A 417 -14.86 -2.87 -44.84
N GLY A 418 -13.66 -3.42 -44.92
CA GLY A 418 -12.39 -2.71 -45.00
C GLY A 418 -11.72 -2.51 -43.63
N VAL A 419 -10.38 -2.55 -43.66
CA VAL A 419 -9.52 -2.38 -42.48
C VAL A 419 -8.39 -1.40 -42.78
N ALA A 420 -8.03 -0.58 -41.80
CA ALA A 420 -6.90 0.33 -41.86
C ALA A 420 -6.07 0.26 -40.56
N LEU A 421 -4.76 0.43 -40.68
CA LEU A 421 -3.81 0.53 -39.59
C LEU A 421 -3.03 1.83 -39.74
N TYR A 422 -3.07 2.67 -38.72
CA TYR A 422 -2.21 3.84 -38.56
C TYR A 422 -1.04 3.45 -37.65
N ILE A 423 0.18 3.52 -38.16
CA ILE A 423 1.38 3.11 -37.45
C ILE A 423 2.31 4.32 -37.36
N ARG A 424 2.78 4.67 -36.16
CA ARG A 424 3.58 5.88 -35.97
C ARG A 424 4.87 5.85 -36.82
N ASN A 425 5.27 7.00 -37.37
CA ASN A 425 6.34 7.11 -38.37
C ASN A 425 7.74 6.65 -37.88
N ASP A 426 7.92 6.47 -36.58
CA ASP A 426 9.15 5.97 -35.98
C ASP A 426 9.22 4.43 -35.90
N TYR A 427 8.32 3.71 -36.59
CA TYR A 427 8.33 2.26 -36.77
C TYR A 427 8.53 1.90 -38.24
N THR A 428 9.33 0.87 -38.50
CA THR A 428 9.49 0.24 -39.82
C THR A 428 8.45 -0.85 -40.02
N THR A 429 7.73 -0.81 -41.14
CA THR A 429 6.61 -1.73 -41.41
C THR A 429 6.86 -2.54 -42.68
N THR A 430 6.53 -3.83 -42.63
CA THR A 430 6.55 -4.72 -43.79
C THR A 430 5.21 -5.44 -43.91
N ILE A 431 4.60 -5.36 -45.08
CA ILE A 431 3.34 -6.05 -45.37
C ILE A 431 3.64 -7.53 -45.64
N VAL A 432 3.03 -8.44 -44.88
CA VAL A 432 3.29 -9.89 -44.92
C VAL A 432 2.20 -10.63 -45.72
N THR A 433 1.19 -9.93 -46.23
CA THR A 433 -0.11 -10.48 -46.64
C THR A 433 -0.08 -11.58 -47.73
N LYS A 434 -0.83 -12.67 -47.49
CA LYS A 434 -1.51 -13.50 -48.52
C LYS A 434 -2.96 -12.99 -48.62
N LYS A 435 -3.44 -12.62 -49.81
CA LYS A 435 -4.86 -12.22 -50.01
C LYS A 435 -5.78 -13.37 -49.58
N VAL A 436 -6.67 -13.12 -48.62
CA VAL A 436 -7.74 -14.06 -48.24
C VAL A 436 -9.01 -13.66 -49.00
N PRO A 437 -9.68 -14.59 -49.70
CA PRO A 437 -10.92 -14.28 -50.39
C PRO A 437 -12.04 -13.91 -49.40
N PRO A 438 -13.08 -13.16 -49.83
CA PRO A 438 -14.23 -12.80 -49.00
C PRO A 438 -14.83 -14.01 -48.28
N PRO A 439 -15.41 -13.86 -47.07
CA PRO A 439 -15.93 -12.62 -46.47
C PRO A 439 -15.00 -11.95 -45.43
N ILE A 440 -13.73 -12.35 -45.36
CA ILE A 440 -12.76 -11.86 -44.37
C ILE A 440 -11.92 -10.74 -44.97
N ASP A 441 -11.97 -9.54 -44.38
CA ASP A 441 -11.04 -8.48 -44.70
C ASP A 441 -9.82 -8.60 -43.77
N LEU A 442 -8.59 -8.68 -44.32
CA LEU A 442 -7.38 -9.03 -43.56
C LEU A 442 -6.20 -8.09 -43.86
N LEU A 443 -5.54 -7.61 -42.80
CA LEU A 443 -4.20 -7.02 -42.85
C LEU A 443 -3.22 -7.81 -41.98
N HIS A 444 -2.13 -8.26 -42.60
CA HIS A 444 -1.04 -8.92 -41.90
C HIS A 444 0.22 -8.06 -42.07
N VAL A 445 0.63 -7.41 -40.98
CA VAL A 445 1.74 -6.45 -40.99
C VAL A 445 2.76 -6.86 -39.93
N SER A 446 4.03 -6.88 -40.32
CA SER A 446 5.17 -7.00 -39.44
C SER A 446 5.69 -5.59 -39.13
N ILE A 447 5.74 -5.24 -37.84
CA ILE A 447 6.08 -3.91 -37.35
C ILE A 447 7.34 -4.02 -36.51
N THR A 448 8.35 -3.22 -36.83
CA THR A 448 9.69 -3.27 -36.23
C THR A 448 10.10 -1.88 -35.78
N LYS A 449 10.89 -1.81 -34.70
CA LYS A 449 11.51 -0.58 -34.22
C LYS A 449 12.80 -0.95 -33.51
N ALA A 450 13.85 -0.15 -33.68
CA ALA A 450 15.13 -0.41 -33.04
C ALA A 450 14.95 -0.65 -31.53
N LEU A 451 15.55 -1.73 -31.01
CA LEU A 451 15.48 -2.18 -29.61
C LEU A 451 14.12 -2.75 -29.13
N LEU A 452 13.16 -3.00 -30.04
CA LEU A 452 11.90 -3.72 -29.76
C LEU A 452 11.77 -4.99 -30.62
N PRO A 453 11.15 -6.08 -30.11
CA PRO A 453 10.90 -7.28 -30.91
C PRO A 453 9.91 -6.99 -32.05
N THR A 454 10.06 -7.70 -33.17
CA THR A 454 9.13 -7.66 -34.30
C THR A 454 7.72 -8.04 -33.85
N ILE A 455 6.75 -7.14 -34.02
CA ILE A 455 5.34 -7.42 -33.77
C ILE A 455 4.70 -7.89 -35.07
N THR A 456 4.16 -9.09 -35.06
CA THR A 456 3.31 -9.62 -36.13
C THR A 456 1.85 -9.38 -35.74
N SER A 457 1.17 -8.45 -36.41
CA SER A 457 -0.23 -8.12 -36.14
C SER A 457 -1.13 -8.68 -37.24
N LEU A 458 -2.18 -9.42 -36.83
CA LEU A 458 -3.22 -9.95 -37.69
C LEU A 458 -4.52 -9.21 -37.40
N TYR A 459 -4.96 -8.38 -38.35
CA TYR A 459 -6.19 -7.62 -38.24
C TYR A 459 -7.25 -8.22 -39.14
N TYR A 460 -8.38 -8.68 -38.59
CA TYR A 460 -9.46 -9.26 -39.39
C TYR A 460 -10.85 -8.78 -38.96
N THR A 461 -11.77 -8.72 -39.92
CA THR A 461 -13.21 -8.50 -39.68
C THR A 461 -14.02 -9.52 -40.47
N ASN A 462 -15.13 -10.01 -39.90
CA ASN A 462 -16.10 -10.87 -40.60
C ASN A 462 -17.38 -10.08 -40.84
N SER A 463 -17.72 -9.80 -42.10
CA SER A 463 -18.78 -8.87 -42.45
C SER A 463 -20.12 -9.53 -42.83
N GLN A 464 -20.31 -10.84 -42.67
CA GLN A 464 -21.63 -11.44 -42.81
C GLN A 464 -22.35 -11.41 -41.45
N ASN A 465 -23.54 -10.80 -41.44
CA ASN A 465 -24.39 -10.64 -40.27
C ASN A 465 -24.37 -11.86 -39.34
N CYS A 466 -23.92 -11.59 -38.12
CA CYS A 466 -24.32 -12.25 -36.90
C CYS A 466 -25.82 -12.61 -36.94
N ASN A 467 -26.14 -13.87 -37.22
CA ASN A 467 -27.37 -14.46 -36.72
C ASN A 467 -27.04 -15.06 -35.36
N LYS A 468 -27.75 -14.60 -34.33
CA LYS A 468 -27.72 -15.12 -32.96
C LYS A 468 -27.61 -16.65 -32.96
N LYS A 469 -26.41 -17.16 -32.62
CA LYS A 469 -26.02 -18.52 -32.16
C LYS A 469 -24.72 -18.96 -32.84
N SER A 470 -23.61 -18.49 -32.30
CA SER A 470 -22.24 -19.04 -32.35
C SER A 470 -21.25 -17.91 -32.59
N CYS A 471 -20.60 -17.49 -31.51
CA CYS A 471 -19.39 -16.66 -31.51
C CYS A 471 -18.25 -17.36 -32.25
#